data_AF-A0A432ICB0-F1
#
_entry.id   AF-A0A432ICB0-F1
#
_cell.length_a   1.000
_cell.length_b   1.000
_cell.length_c   1.000
_cell.angle_alpha   90.00
_cell.angle_beta   90.00
_cell.angle_gamma   90.00
#
_symmetry.space_group_name_H-M   'P 1'
#
loop_
_entity.id
_entity.type
_entity.pdbx_description
1 polymer ?
#
loop_
_entity_poly.entity_id
_entity_poly.type
_entity_poly.pdbx_seq_one_letter_code
_entity_poly.pdbx_strand_id
1 'polypeptide(L)'
;MRHHCSSYWLIGLLLLLLLSACHGPDARSEPLRDRWAIAIHGGAGALSKDAPEERQSAYRQSLQSALTIGAGILQDGGDGLDAVEQVIRFLEDDPLFNAGLGAVFNSEGKHELDASIMDGSDLSCGAVAGVRTVRHPITLARKVMTETRHVLFAGEGAETFANQCGVELVKNSFFSTDRRREQWIQKTQGKKGTVGVAVLDRHGHLAAGTSTGGMTDKRWGRVGDSPIVGAGTYADDRA
;
A
#
# COMPACT_ATOMS: atom_id res chain seq x y z
N MET A 1 -45.98 -76.93 -24.68
CA MET A 1 -46.46 -75.92 -23.71
C MET A 1 -45.29 -75.01 -23.37
N ARG A 2 -45.50 -73.70 -23.56
CA ARG A 2 -44.47 -72.65 -23.51
C ARG A 2 -44.20 -72.25 -22.05
N HIS A 3 -42.93 -72.05 -21.69
CA HIS A 3 -42.55 -71.18 -20.59
C HIS A 3 -41.51 -70.17 -21.08
N HIS A 4 -41.86 -68.90 -20.96
CA HIS A 4 -41.00 -67.73 -21.19
C HIS A 4 -40.02 -67.58 -20.02
N CYS A 5 -38.75 -67.29 -20.32
CA CYS A 5 -37.82 -66.75 -19.34
C CYS A 5 -37.04 -65.57 -19.94
N SER A 6 -37.43 -64.37 -19.47
CA SER A 6 -36.59 -63.26 -19.02
C SER A 6 -35.62 -62.58 -20.01
N SER A 7 -36.13 -61.53 -20.65
CA SER A 7 -35.39 -60.44 -21.28
C SER A 7 -35.00 -59.37 -20.25
N TYR A 8 -33.87 -59.51 -19.54
CA TYR A 8 -33.37 -58.42 -18.66
C TYR A 8 -31.82 -58.34 -18.58
N TRP A 9 -31.10 -58.53 -19.68
CA TRP A 9 -29.63 -58.40 -19.70
C TRP A 9 -29.08 -57.32 -20.63
N LEU A 10 -29.92 -56.51 -21.28
CA LEU A 10 -29.46 -55.50 -22.25
C LEU A 10 -29.58 -54.04 -21.80
N ILE A 11 -30.06 -53.75 -20.59
CA ILE A 11 -30.22 -52.36 -20.10
C ILE A 11 -29.04 -51.93 -19.20
N GLY A 12 -28.22 -52.86 -18.71
CA GLY A 12 -27.12 -52.56 -17.78
C GLY A 12 -25.83 -52.00 -18.41
N LEU A 13 -25.63 -52.14 -19.73
CA LEU A 13 -24.35 -51.77 -20.36
C LEU A 13 -24.33 -50.36 -20.98
N LEU A 14 -25.48 -49.70 -21.13
CA LEU A 14 -25.56 -48.37 -21.75
C LEU A 14 -25.42 -47.20 -20.76
N LEU A 15 -25.40 -47.49 -19.45
CA LEU A 15 -25.32 -46.48 -18.38
C LEU A 15 -23.90 -46.23 -17.85
N LEU A 16 -22.91 -47.01 -18.30
CA LEU A 16 -21.50 -46.86 -17.89
C LEU A 16 -20.61 -46.11 -18.90
N LEU A 17 -21.15 -45.73 -20.07
CA LEU A 17 -20.41 -45.01 -21.11
C LEU A 17 -20.69 -43.49 -21.17
N LEU A 18 -21.52 -42.95 -20.26
CA LEU A 18 -21.87 -41.53 -20.23
C LEU A 18 -21.22 -40.74 -19.08
N LEU A 19 -20.29 -41.33 -18.32
CA LEU A 19 -19.59 -40.64 -17.23
C LEU A 19 -18.19 -40.11 -17.60
N SER A 20 -17.72 -40.29 -18.84
CA SER A 20 -16.35 -39.92 -19.25
C SER A 20 -16.23 -38.65 -20.09
N ALA A 21 -17.16 -37.69 -20.01
CA ALA A 21 -17.05 -36.46 -20.80
C ALA A 21 -17.65 -35.22 -20.12
N CYS A 22 -17.22 -34.93 -18.90
CA CYS A 22 -17.36 -33.59 -18.30
C CYS A 22 -16.06 -33.18 -17.59
N HIS A 23 -14.92 -33.40 -18.23
CA HIS A 23 -13.77 -32.53 -17.95
C HIS A 23 -13.97 -31.30 -18.83
N GLY A 24 -14.65 -30.28 -18.28
CA GLY A 24 -14.50 -28.93 -18.78
C GLY A 24 -13.02 -28.58 -18.80
N PRO A 25 -12.56 -27.64 -19.66
CA PRO A 25 -11.17 -27.24 -19.66
C PRO A 25 -10.78 -26.92 -18.22
N ASP A 26 -9.86 -27.73 -17.71
CA ASP A 26 -9.22 -27.54 -16.42
C ASP A 26 -8.69 -26.10 -16.51
N ALA A 27 -9.37 -25.16 -15.86
CA ALA A 27 -8.91 -23.79 -15.72
C ALA A 27 -7.75 -23.84 -14.74
N ARG A 28 -6.68 -24.55 -15.11
CA ARG A 28 -5.37 -24.41 -14.53
C ARG A 28 -5.00 -22.99 -14.85
N SER A 29 -5.19 -22.11 -13.87
CA SER A 29 -4.57 -20.80 -13.86
C SER A 29 -3.12 -21.03 -14.27
N GLU A 30 -2.74 -20.53 -15.45
CA GLU A 30 -1.32 -20.34 -15.79
C GLU A 30 -0.66 -19.78 -14.52
N PRO A 31 0.39 -20.42 -13.99
CA PRO A 31 1.00 -19.94 -12.76
C PRO A 31 1.33 -18.46 -12.95
N LEU A 32 0.99 -17.61 -11.96
CA LEU A 32 1.23 -16.15 -12.01
C LEU A 32 2.70 -15.75 -12.24
N ARG A 33 3.61 -16.73 -12.34
CA ARG A 33 5.01 -16.56 -12.72
C ARG A 33 5.06 -15.71 -14.00
N ASP A 34 5.72 -14.56 -13.88
CA ASP A 34 5.89 -13.51 -14.89
C ASP A 34 4.78 -12.45 -15.00
N ARG A 35 3.71 -12.53 -14.20
CA ARG A 35 2.72 -11.45 -14.10
C ARG A 35 2.99 -10.61 -12.85
N TRP A 36 3.11 -9.31 -13.04
CA TRP A 36 3.18 -8.33 -11.95
C TRP A 36 2.07 -7.30 -12.10
N ALA A 37 1.68 -6.68 -10.99
CA ALA A 37 0.74 -5.58 -10.96
C ALA A 37 1.13 -4.59 -9.87
N ILE A 38 0.81 -3.31 -10.09
CA ILE A 38 1.00 -2.26 -9.12
C ILE A 38 -0.18 -1.29 -9.18
N ALA A 39 -0.69 -0.93 -8.01
CA ALA A 39 -1.68 0.12 -7.83
C ALA A 39 -1.16 1.15 -6.84
N ILE A 40 -1.33 2.43 -7.15
CA ILE A 40 -0.90 3.53 -6.31
C ILE A 40 -2.05 4.53 -6.09
N HIS A 41 -2.02 5.28 -4.99
CA HIS A 41 -2.90 6.43 -4.82
C HIS A 41 -2.19 7.61 -4.14
N GLY A 42 -2.61 8.82 -4.48
CA GLY A 42 -2.17 10.08 -3.86
C GLY A 42 -3.14 10.65 -2.81
N GLY A 43 -4.18 9.88 -2.47
CA GLY A 43 -5.16 10.23 -1.44
C GLY A 43 -6.50 10.68 -1.99
N ALA A 44 -7.55 10.50 -1.18
CA ALA A 44 -8.92 10.73 -1.59
C ALA A 44 -9.32 12.20 -1.40
N GLY A 45 -9.79 12.83 -2.48
CA GLY A 45 -10.36 14.17 -2.43
C GLY A 45 -9.33 15.32 -2.35
N ALA A 46 -8.03 15.05 -2.43
CA ALA A 46 -6.99 16.09 -2.45
C ALA A 46 -7.11 17.06 -3.63
N LEU A 47 -7.71 16.62 -4.73
CA LEU A 47 -7.96 17.39 -5.95
C LEU A 47 -9.47 17.59 -6.14
N SER A 48 -9.95 18.84 -6.12
CA SER A 48 -11.34 19.15 -6.51
C SER A 48 -11.53 18.95 -8.01
N LYS A 49 -12.75 18.61 -8.45
CA LYS A 49 -13.07 18.55 -9.89
C LYS A 49 -12.87 19.90 -10.58
N ASP A 50 -13.03 20.98 -9.82
CA ASP A 50 -12.86 22.36 -10.28
C ASP A 50 -11.41 22.87 -10.10
N ALA A 51 -10.47 21.99 -9.73
CA ALA A 51 -9.08 22.40 -9.64
C ALA A 51 -8.53 22.80 -11.02
N PRO A 52 -7.66 23.82 -11.10
CA PRO A 52 -7.06 24.23 -12.37
C PRO A 52 -6.41 23.07 -13.11
N GLU A 53 -6.54 23.05 -14.44
CA GLU A 53 -6.03 21.96 -15.29
C GLU A 53 -4.54 21.69 -15.06
N GLU A 54 -3.74 22.75 -14.92
CA GLU A 54 -2.32 22.68 -14.58
C GLU A 54 -2.08 21.84 -13.31
N ARG A 55 -2.87 22.10 -12.26
CA ARG A 55 -2.78 21.34 -11.01
C ARG A 55 -3.19 19.89 -11.22
N GLN A 56 -4.28 19.62 -11.95
CA GLN A 56 -4.68 18.24 -12.24
C GLN A 56 -3.59 17.49 -13.03
N SER A 57 -2.98 18.16 -14.00
CA SER A 57 -1.88 17.64 -14.80
C SER A 57 -0.66 17.31 -13.92
N ALA A 58 -0.28 18.21 -13.01
CA ALA A 58 0.82 17.99 -12.07
C ALA A 58 0.62 16.73 -11.21
N TYR A 59 -0.59 16.52 -10.64
CA TYR A 59 -0.90 15.30 -9.89
C TYR A 59 -0.82 14.05 -10.77
N ARG A 60 -1.36 14.09 -12.00
CA ARG A 60 -1.30 12.95 -12.93
C ARG A 60 0.13 12.63 -13.34
N GLN A 61 0.92 13.64 -13.66
CA GLN A 61 2.33 13.48 -14.03
C GLN A 61 3.13 12.88 -12.88
N SER A 62 2.95 13.38 -11.66
CA SER A 62 3.64 12.83 -10.50
C SER A 62 3.25 11.38 -10.22
N LEU A 63 1.95 11.06 -10.25
CA LEU A 63 1.48 9.68 -10.11
C LEU A 63 2.04 8.78 -11.22
N GLN A 64 2.13 9.28 -12.46
CA GLN A 64 2.75 8.54 -13.55
C GLN A 64 4.24 8.29 -13.30
N SER A 65 4.99 9.27 -12.80
CA SER A 65 6.39 9.10 -12.40
C SER A 65 6.55 8.08 -11.28
N ALA A 66 5.72 8.15 -10.25
CA ALA A 66 5.68 7.19 -9.16
C ALA A 66 5.40 5.77 -9.69
N LEU A 67 4.41 5.63 -10.59
CA LEU A 67 4.07 4.36 -11.21
C LEU A 67 5.24 3.79 -12.03
N THR A 68 5.93 4.64 -12.79
CA THR A 68 7.11 4.23 -13.59
C THR A 68 8.23 3.67 -12.71
N ILE A 69 8.47 4.24 -11.52
CA ILE A 69 9.48 3.73 -10.58
C ILE A 69 9.14 2.29 -10.16
N GLY A 70 7.92 2.09 -9.66
CA GLY A 70 7.50 0.76 -9.20
C GLY A 70 7.40 -0.25 -10.35
N ALA A 71 6.86 0.16 -11.50
CA ALA A 71 6.78 -0.69 -12.68
C ALA A 71 8.16 -1.13 -13.17
N GLY A 72 9.16 -0.25 -13.15
CA GLY A 72 10.54 -0.61 -13.52
C GLY A 72 11.11 -1.71 -12.62
N ILE A 73 10.98 -1.54 -11.30
CA ILE A 73 11.44 -2.54 -10.31
C ILE A 73 10.77 -3.91 -10.59
N LEU A 74 9.46 -3.93 -10.79
CA LEU A 74 8.71 -5.17 -10.98
C LEU A 74 8.97 -5.83 -12.35
N GLN A 75 9.14 -5.04 -13.41
CA GLN A 75 9.50 -5.55 -14.74
C GLN A 75 10.85 -6.27 -14.71
N ASP A 76 11.82 -5.70 -14.00
CA ASP A 76 13.17 -6.25 -13.86
C ASP A 76 13.23 -7.45 -12.89
N GLY A 77 12.10 -7.84 -12.28
CA GLY A 77 12.03 -8.96 -11.34
C GLY A 77 12.51 -8.61 -9.93
N GLY A 78 12.48 -7.33 -9.57
CA GLY A 78 12.72 -6.87 -8.21
C GLY A 78 11.59 -7.23 -7.25
N ASP A 79 11.90 -7.08 -5.96
CA ASP A 79 11.03 -7.43 -4.84
C ASP A 79 9.84 -6.48 -4.68
N GLY A 80 8.68 -7.01 -4.28
CA GLY A 80 7.47 -6.23 -4.08
C GLY A 80 7.59 -5.16 -2.99
N LEU A 81 8.28 -5.43 -1.88
CA LEU A 81 8.53 -4.45 -0.82
C LEU A 81 9.45 -3.33 -1.28
N ASP A 82 10.45 -3.64 -2.11
CA ASP A 82 11.31 -2.63 -2.74
C ASP A 82 10.47 -1.67 -3.60
N ALA A 83 9.60 -2.21 -4.45
CA ALA A 83 8.69 -1.40 -5.27
C ALA A 83 7.79 -0.51 -4.41
N VAL A 84 7.17 -1.06 -3.36
CA VAL A 84 6.34 -0.31 -2.41
C VAL A 84 7.13 0.83 -1.75
N GLU A 85 8.29 0.53 -1.19
CA GLU A 85 9.11 1.52 -0.49
C GLU A 85 9.56 2.64 -1.43
N GLN A 86 10.11 2.33 -2.60
CA GLN A 86 10.64 3.35 -3.50
C GLN A 86 9.55 4.27 -4.05
N VAL A 87 8.38 3.71 -4.37
CA VAL A 87 7.23 4.51 -4.83
C VAL A 87 6.73 5.43 -3.72
N ILE A 88 6.60 4.95 -2.48
CA ILE A 88 6.15 5.79 -1.38
C ILE A 88 7.20 6.84 -1.02
N ARG A 89 8.51 6.51 -1.04
CA ARG A 89 9.58 7.50 -0.84
C ARG A 89 9.50 8.64 -1.84
N PHE A 90 9.25 8.31 -3.12
CA PHE A 90 9.03 9.32 -4.16
C PHE A 90 7.83 10.22 -3.84
N LEU A 91 6.71 9.63 -3.42
CA LEU A 91 5.51 10.38 -3.06
C LEU A 91 5.66 11.18 -1.75
N GLU A 92 6.49 10.73 -0.82
CA GLU A 92 6.87 11.44 0.41
C GLU A 92 7.78 12.64 0.13
N ASP A 93 8.55 12.62 -0.96
CA ASP A 93 9.35 13.77 -1.39
C ASP A 93 8.58 14.73 -2.32
N ASP A 94 7.33 14.44 -2.65
CA ASP A 94 6.51 15.31 -3.50
C ASP A 94 5.52 16.18 -2.68
N PRO A 95 5.70 17.53 -2.68
CA PRO A 95 4.87 18.47 -1.90
C PRO A 95 3.38 18.50 -2.29
N LEU A 96 2.99 17.86 -3.40
CA LEU A 96 1.60 17.72 -3.81
C LEU A 96 0.81 16.80 -2.87
N PHE A 97 1.45 15.78 -2.29
CA PHE A 97 0.76 14.80 -1.46
C PHE A 97 0.79 15.20 0.02
N ASN A 98 0.20 14.36 0.88
CA ASN A 98 0.18 14.58 2.33
C ASN A 98 0.87 13.40 3.00
N ALA A 99 2.16 13.28 2.73
CA ALA A 99 3.08 12.33 3.31
C ALA A 99 4.48 12.93 3.15
N GLY A 100 5.36 12.82 4.15
CA GLY A 100 6.67 13.48 4.10
C GLY A 100 6.57 14.99 3.80
N LEU A 101 7.32 15.47 2.81
CA LEU A 101 7.25 16.83 2.29
C LEU A 101 5.82 17.14 1.83
N GLY A 102 5.25 18.24 2.34
CA GLY A 102 3.85 18.57 2.06
C GLY A 102 2.85 17.89 3.01
N ALA A 103 3.32 17.27 4.09
CA ALA A 103 2.46 16.85 5.20
C ALA A 103 1.67 18.03 5.78
N VAL A 104 0.44 17.73 6.22
CA VAL A 104 -0.43 18.69 6.92
C VAL A 104 0.13 19.06 8.29
N PHE A 105 -0.31 20.21 8.79
CA PHE A 105 0.00 20.67 10.14
C PHE A 105 -1.01 20.13 11.15
N ASN A 106 -0.52 19.72 12.32
CA ASN A 106 -1.36 19.47 13.49
C ASN A 106 -1.78 20.80 14.17
N SER A 107 -2.60 20.72 15.22
CA SER A 107 -3.11 21.88 15.97
C SER A 107 -2.03 22.79 16.58
N GLU A 108 -0.79 22.32 16.71
CA GLU A 108 0.35 23.10 17.21
C GLU A 108 1.21 23.69 16.08
N GLY A 109 0.83 23.53 14.81
CA GLY A 109 1.62 23.98 13.68
C GLY A 109 2.89 23.14 13.45
N LYS A 110 2.88 21.87 13.85
CA LYS A 110 3.96 20.90 13.61
C LYS A 110 3.49 19.76 12.70
N HIS A 111 4.45 19.02 12.16
CA HIS A 111 4.19 17.80 11.39
C HIS A 111 4.42 16.55 12.25
N GLU A 112 3.52 15.58 12.13
CA GLU A 112 3.61 14.26 12.76
C GLU A 112 3.21 13.24 11.71
N LEU A 113 4.13 12.36 11.32
CA LEU A 113 4.00 11.48 10.19
C LEU A 113 3.79 10.04 10.65
N ASP A 114 2.99 9.32 9.89
CA ASP A 114 2.64 7.93 10.15
C ASP A 114 2.88 7.10 8.87
N ALA A 115 3.41 5.89 8.99
CA ALA A 115 3.53 4.95 7.88
C ALA A 115 3.51 3.49 8.33
N SER A 116 3.10 2.59 7.45
CA SER A 116 3.29 1.15 7.61
C SER A 116 3.57 0.46 6.28
N ILE A 117 4.21 -0.71 6.37
CA ILE A 117 4.52 -1.60 5.25
C ILE A 117 4.31 -3.06 5.70
N MET A 118 3.88 -3.90 4.78
CA MET A 118 3.59 -5.31 5.03
C MET A 118 3.99 -6.19 3.85
N ASP A 119 4.61 -7.32 4.16
CA ASP A 119 4.89 -8.43 3.26
C ASP A 119 3.76 -9.47 3.35
N GLY A 120 3.17 -9.82 2.21
CA GLY A 120 2.09 -10.80 2.13
C GLY A 120 2.57 -12.25 2.17
N SER A 121 3.85 -12.51 1.93
CA SER A 121 4.41 -13.86 1.87
C SER A 121 4.50 -14.53 3.24
N ASP A 122 4.81 -13.76 4.28
CA ASP A 122 4.98 -14.22 5.65
C ASP A 122 4.23 -13.38 6.70
N LEU A 123 3.47 -12.37 6.25
CA LEU A 123 2.73 -11.42 7.09
C LEU A 123 3.62 -10.53 7.97
N SER A 124 4.93 -10.49 7.72
CA SER A 124 5.82 -9.56 8.39
C SER A 124 5.40 -8.12 8.05
N CYS A 125 5.48 -7.25 9.06
CA CYS A 125 5.07 -5.87 8.91
C CYS A 125 5.82 -4.96 9.86
N GLY A 126 5.88 -3.69 9.49
CA GLY A 126 6.50 -2.64 10.29
C GLY A 126 5.75 -1.33 10.13
N ALA A 127 5.76 -0.54 11.20
CA ALA A 127 5.01 0.71 11.27
C ALA A 127 5.69 1.73 12.18
N VAL A 128 5.49 2.99 11.85
CA VAL A 128 5.83 4.12 12.72
C VAL A 128 4.69 5.12 12.78
N ALA A 129 4.50 5.71 13.96
CA ALA A 129 3.47 6.73 14.18
C ALA A 129 4.03 7.95 14.89
N GLY A 130 3.60 9.14 14.48
CA GLY A 130 3.93 10.41 15.12
C GLY A 130 5.41 10.79 15.03
N VAL A 131 6.14 10.33 14.01
CA VAL A 131 7.53 10.77 13.78
C VAL A 131 7.54 12.19 13.21
N ARG A 132 8.55 12.97 13.59
CA ARG A 132 8.66 14.42 13.35
C ARG A 132 9.95 14.82 12.66
N THR A 133 10.95 13.93 12.63
CA THR A 133 12.26 14.22 12.02
C THR A 133 12.64 13.28 10.88
N VAL A 134 11.92 12.18 10.70
CA VAL A 134 12.27 11.16 9.69
C VAL A 134 11.80 11.62 8.31
N ARG A 135 12.71 11.82 7.36
CA ARG A 135 12.36 12.28 6.00
C ARG A 135 11.40 11.33 5.30
N HIS A 136 11.69 10.03 5.41
CA HIS A 136 10.91 8.95 4.79
C HIS A 136 10.35 7.97 5.83
N PRO A 137 9.17 8.26 6.42
CA PRO A 137 8.50 7.38 7.36
C PRO A 137 8.35 5.93 6.87
N ILE A 138 8.09 5.70 5.57
CA ILE A 138 7.97 4.34 5.02
C ILE A 138 9.26 3.52 5.16
N THR A 139 10.42 4.15 4.99
CA THR A 139 11.72 3.49 5.14
C THR A 139 11.97 3.11 6.59
N LEU A 140 11.58 3.97 7.53
CA LEU A 140 11.68 3.63 8.94
C LEU A 140 10.72 2.50 9.32
N ALA A 141 9.49 2.51 8.78
CA ALA A 141 8.54 1.40 8.95
C ALA A 141 9.12 0.07 8.44
N ARG A 142 9.78 0.08 7.27
CA ARG A 142 10.49 -1.11 6.76
C ARG A 142 11.61 -1.57 7.69
N LYS A 143 12.37 -0.63 8.26
CA LYS A 143 13.42 -0.96 9.24
C LYS A 143 12.86 -1.52 10.55
N VAL A 144 11.69 -1.06 11.00
CA VAL A 144 10.99 -1.68 12.14
C VAL A 144 10.73 -3.16 11.85
N MET A 145 10.22 -3.47 10.64
CA MET A 145 9.94 -4.83 10.18
C MET A 145 11.20 -5.71 10.10
N THR A 146 12.30 -5.20 9.55
CA THR A 146 13.46 -6.03 9.19
C THR A 146 14.59 -6.02 10.22
N GLU A 147 14.69 -5.00 11.06
CA GLU A 147 15.80 -4.83 12.01
C GLU A 147 15.35 -5.02 13.48
N THR A 148 14.07 -5.30 13.71
CA THR A 148 13.53 -5.48 15.07
C THR A 148 12.59 -6.66 15.17
N ARG A 149 12.25 -7.05 16.40
CA ARG A 149 11.22 -8.05 16.69
C ARG A 149 9.82 -7.44 16.87
N HIS A 150 9.67 -6.15 16.61
CA HIS A 150 8.49 -5.36 16.90
C HIS A 150 7.79 -4.96 15.59
N VAL A 151 6.50 -4.67 15.68
CA VAL A 151 5.70 -4.27 14.52
C VAL A 151 5.52 -2.75 14.46
N LEU A 152 5.47 -2.06 15.59
CA LEU A 152 5.14 -0.64 15.62
C LEU A 152 5.92 0.11 16.69
N PHE A 153 6.54 1.22 16.31
CA PHE A 153 7.00 2.25 17.24
C PHE A 153 6.23 3.55 17.07
N ALA A 154 6.14 4.34 18.14
CA ALA A 154 5.44 5.62 18.12
C ALA A 154 6.20 6.72 18.86
N GLY A 155 6.01 7.96 18.42
CA GLY A 155 6.54 9.17 19.07
C GLY A 155 8.04 9.12 19.31
N GLU A 156 8.47 9.47 20.52
CA GLU A 156 9.89 9.54 20.90
C GLU A 156 10.61 8.20 20.80
N GLY A 157 9.91 7.08 20.99
CA GLY A 157 10.49 5.74 20.82
C GLY A 157 10.84 5.47 19.35
N ALA A 158 9.96 5.87 18.42
CA ALA A 158 10.23 5.76 16.99
C ALA A 158 11.39 6.68 16.56
N GLU A 159 11.47 7.89 17.12
CA GLU A 159 12.60 8.81 16.87
C GLU A 159 13.93 8.24 17.40
N THR A 160 13.91 7.61 18.58
CA THR A 160 15.10 6.96 19.15
C THR A 160 15.58 5.84 18.22
N PHE A 161 14.67 5.01 17.73
CA PHE A 161 15.00 3.97 16.77
C PHE A 161 15.52 4.56 15.44
N ALA A 162 14.91 5.64 14.94
CA ALA A 162 15.36 6.32 13.73
C ALA A 162 16.83 6.77 13.80
N ASN A 163 17.25 7.31 14.95
CA ASN A 163 18.63 7.69 15.20
C ASN A 163 19.58 6.48 15.20
N GLN A 164 19.14 5.31 15.67
CA GLN A 164 19.95 4.09 15.75
C GLN A 164 20.12 3.41 14.40
N CYS A 165 19.07 3.38 13.57
CA CYS A 165 19.07 2.65 12.29
C CYS A 165 19.57 3.49 11.10
N GLY A 166 20.00 4.73 11.35
CA GLY A 166 20.69 5.59 10.37
C GLY A 166 19.81 6.08 9.22
N VAL A 167 18.52 6.28 9.44
CA VAL A 167 17.66 6.93 8.42
C VAL A 167 17.96 8.42 8.33
N GLU A 168 17.65 9.03 7.18
CA GLU A 168 17.82 10.47 7.01
C GLU A 168 16.87 11.26 7.92
N LEU A 169 17.46 12.08 8.78
CA LEU A 169 16.74 12.98 9.67
C LEU A 169 16.79 14.42 9.16
N VAL A 170 15.64 15.07 9.17
CA VAL A 170 15.44 16.46 8.75
C VAL A 170 14.77 17.25 9.87
N LYS A 171 14.91 18.59 9.83
CA LYS A 171 14.15 19.46 10.74
C LYS A 171 12.66 19.34 10.40
N ASN A 172 11.78 19.44 11.39
CA ASN A 172 10.32 19.35 11.16
C ASN A 172 9.82 20.38 10.13
N SER A 173 10.45 21.55 10.04
CA SER A 173 10.14 22.58 9.05
C SER A 173 10.41 22.16 7.60
N PHE A 174 11.18 21.10 7.35
CA PHE A 174 11.38 20.54 6.01
C PHE A 174 10.05 20.14 5.37
N PHE A 175 9.12 19.58 6.15
CA PHE A 175 7.85 19.08 5.64
C PHE A 175 6.85 20.20 5.27
N SER A 176 7.15 21.45 5.65
CA SER A 176 6.27 22.59 5.46
C SER A 176 6.20 23.05 4.01
N THR A 177 5.00 23.37 3.54
CA THR A 177 4.79 24.11 2.28
C THR A 177 3.82 25.25 2.52
N ASP A 178 3.90 26.31 1.72
CA ASP A 178 3.01 27.47 1.84
C ASP A 178 1.54 27.07 1.71
N ARG A 179 1.25 26.19 0.73
CA ARG A 179 -0.10 25.63 0.54
C ARG A 179 -0.65 24.94 1.79
N ARG A 180 0.16 24.14 2.49
CA ARG A 180 -0.28 23.47 3.73
C ARG A 180 -0.41 24.44 4.89
N ARG A 181 0.45 25.46 4.93
CA ARG A 181 0.41 26.51 5.96
C ARG A 181 -0.88 27.33 5.83
N GLU A 182 -1.24 27.72 4.62
CA GLU A 182 -2.51 28.40 4.32
C GLU A 182 -3.71 27.54 4.74
N GLN A 183 -3.72 26.25 4.39
CA GLN A 183 -4.79 25.33 4.78
C GLN A 183 -5.00 25.26 6.30
N TRP A 184 -3.88 25.24 7.05
CA TRP A 184 -3.89 25.21 8.50
C TRP A 184 -4.38 26.53 9.12
N ILE A 185 -3.88 27.68 8.65
CA ILE A 185 -4.30 29.01 9.13
C ILE A 185 -5.80 29.21 8.89
N GLN A 186 -6.31 28.82 7.72
CA GLN A 186 -7.72 28.94 7.38
C GLN A 186 -8.60 27.88 8.05
N LYS A 187 -8.01 26.93 8.80
CA LYS A 187 -8.69 25.75 9.38
C LYS A 187 -9.56 25.02 8.36
N THR A 188 -9.19 25.11 7.09
CA THR A 188 -9.87 24.37 6.04
C THR A 188 -9.48 22.92 6.21
N GLN A 189 -10.46 22.06 6.47
CA GLN A 189 -10.24 20.62 6.50
C GLN A 189 -9.80 20.19 5.10
N GLY A 190 -8.48 20.12 4.89
CA GLY A 190 -7.92 19.48 3.72
C GLY A 190 -8.43 18.05 3.69
N LYS A 191 -9.11 17.66 2.60
CA LYS A 191 -9.52 16.27 2.39
C LYS A 191 -8.28 15.36 2.51
N LYS A 192 -8.48 14.19 3.13
CA LYS A 192 -7.44 13.24 3.58
C LYS A 192 -6.53 12.84 2.41
N GLY A 193 -5.39 13.50 2.28
CA GLY A 193 -4.31 13.02 1.42
C GLY A 193 -3.57 11.93 2.16
N THR A 194 -3.55 10.72 1.66
CA THR A 194 -2.72 9.62 2.15
C THR A 194 -2.16 8.97 0.91
N VAL A 195 -0.88 8.62 0.93
CA VAL A 195 -0.27 7.90 -0.20
C VAL A 195 -0.22 6.43 0.14
N GLY A 196 -0.39 5.58 -0.86
CA GLY A 196 -0.39 4.14 -0.65
C GLY A 196 -0.13 3.39 -1.93
N VAL A 197 0.42 2.19 -1.77
CA VAL A 197 0.86 1.32 -2.85
C VAL A 197 0.50 -0.10 -2.49
N ALA A 198 0.00 -0.85 -3.48
CA ALA A 198 -0.19 -2.29 -3.41
C ALA A 198 0.45 -2.93 -4.66
N VAL A 199 1.17 -4.02 -4.46
CA VAL A 199 1.97 -4.69 -5.49
C VAL A 199 1.68 -6.19 -5.47
N LEU A 200 1.64 -6.79 -6.66
CA LEU A 200 1.87 -8.21 -6.91
C LEU A 200 3.18 -8.30 -7.71
N ASP A 201 4.19 -8.98 -7.18
CA ASP A 201 5.47 -9.16 -7.87
C ASP A 201 5.49 -10.40 -8.79
N ARG A 202 6.61 -10.59 -9.50
CA ARG A 202 6.77 -11.71 -10.44
C ARG A 202 6.94 -13.08 -9.76
N HIS A 203 7.23 -13.10 -8.46
CA HIS A 203 7.29 -14.31 -7.65
C HIS A 203 5.89 -14.73 -7.16
N GLY A 204 4.91 -13.84 -7.29
CA GLY A 204 3.53 -14.04 -6.86
C GLY A 204 3.28 -13.52 -5.44
N HIS A 205 4.20 -12.73 -4.88
CA HIS A 205 4.07 -12.16 -3.55
C HIS A 205 3.36 -10.81 -3.59
N LEU A 206 2.47 -10.60 -2.63
CA LEU A 206 1.79 -9.35 -2.40
C LEU A 206 2.59 -8.49 -1.41
N ALA A 207 2.64 -7.19 -1.66
CA ALA A 207 3.20 -6.23 -0.73
C ALA A 207 2.32 -4.97 -0.71
N ALA A 208 2.23 -4.32 0.44
CA ALA A 208 1.47 -3.08 0.58
C ALA A 208 2.16 -2.12 1.53
N GLY A 209 1.98 -0.82 1.28
CA GLY A 209 2.47 0.24 2.14
C GLY A 209 1.60 1.48 2.11
N THR A 210 1.65 2.28 3.16
CA THR A 210 0.89 3.52 3.29
C THR A 210 1.66 4.54 4.11
N SER A 211 1.61 5.81 3.72
CA SER A 211 2.24 6.92 4.44
C SER A 211 1.34 8.16 4.45
N THR A 212 1.38 8.92 5.55
CA THR A 212 0.54 10.11 5.72
C THR A 212 1.13 11.14 6.70
N GLY A 213 0.77 12.42 6.51
CA GLY A 213 0.87 13.45 7.53
C GLY A 213 -0.34 13.49 8.49
N GLY A 214 -1.36 12.68 8.23
CA GLY A 214 -2.61 12.63 9.00
C GLY A 214 -3.62 13.68 8.55
N MET A 215 -4.28 14.34 9.51
CA MET A 215 -5.34 15.31 9.25
C MET A 215 -4.92 16.73 9.64
N THR A 216 -5.32 17.71 8.84
CA THR A 216 -5.13 19.13 9.16
C THR A 216 -5.80 19.43 10.50
N ASP A 217 -5.10 20.14 11.38
CA ASP A 217 -5.58 20.51 12.72
C ASP A 217 -5.85 19.31 13.64
N LYS A 218 -5.22 18.15 13.37
CA LYS A 218 -5.26 17.02 14.31
C LYS A 218 -4.70 17.44 15.68
N ARG A 219 -5.26 16.89 16.76
CA ARG A 219 -4.62 17.01 18.09
C ARG A 219 -3.28 16.29 18.07
N TRP A 220 -2.31 16.82 18.81
CA TRP A 220 -0.98 16.24 18.98
C TRP A 220 -1.08 14.76 19.36
N GLY A 221 -0.22 13.93 18.79
CA GLY A 221 -0.21 12.48 19.06
C GLY A 221 -1.43 11.71 18.54
N ARG A 222 -2.36 12.34 17.79
CA ARG A 222 -3.42 11.60 17.10
C ARG A 222 -2.80 10.72 16.01
N VAL A 223 -3.06 9.43 16.12
CA VAL A 223 -2.68 8.41 15.14
C VAL A 223 -3.86 8.06 14.23
N GLY A 224 -3.62 7.97 12.92
CA GLY A 224 -4.62 7.56 11.93
C GLY A 224 -4.67 6.06 11.67
N ASP A 225 -5.30 5.68 10.56
CA ASP A 225 -5.35 4.31 10.04
C ASP A 225 -4.01 3.87 9.41
N SER A 226 -3.27 4.79 8.80
CA SER A 226 -2.09 4.49 7.98
C SER A 226 -0.98 3.70 8.65
N PRO A 227 -0.66 3.85 9.96
CA PRO A 227 0.33 3.00 10.62
C PRO A 227 -0.29 1.74 11.27
N ILE A 228 -1.60 1.52 11.13
CA ILE A 228 -2.31 0.40 11.75
C ILE A 228 -2.51 -0.68 10.69
N VAL A 229 -1.67 -1.72 10.77
CA VAL A 229 -1.78 -2.91 9.91
C VAL A 229 -3.16 -3.57 10.11
N GLY A 230 -3.84 -3.88 9.01
CA GLY A 230 -5.23 -4.33 8.98
C GLY A 230 -6.28 -3.21 8.89
N ALA A 231 -5.88 -1.94 9.01
CA ALA A 231 -6.75 -0.79 8.75
C ALA A 231 -6.27 0.03 7.53
N GLY A 232 -5.07 0.60 7.62
CA GLY A 232 -4.48 1.41 6.54
C GLY A 232 -3.71 0.58 5.51
N THR A 233 -3.11 -0.54 5.94
CA THR A 233 -2.25 -1.38 5.11
C THR A 233 -2.47 -2.85 5.44
N TYR A 234 -2.58 -3.70 4.42
CA TYR A 234 -2.64 -5.15 4.56
C TYR A 234 -2.18 -5.83 3.27
N ALA A 235 -1.43 -6.93 3.40
CA ALA A 235 -1.04 -7.82 2.31
C ALA A 235 -1.04 -9.26 2.82
N ASP A 236 -1.50 -10.21 2.00
CA ASP A 236 -1.55 -11.64 2.34
C ASP A 236 -1.67 -12.45 1.04
N ASP A 237 -0.68 -13.28 0.74
CA ASP A 237 -0.63 -14.09 -0.49
C ASP A 237 -1.79 -15.10 -0.62
N ARG A 238 -2.54 -15.35 0.46
CA ARG A 238 -3.66 -16.30 0.50
C ARG A 238 -5.02 -15.65 0.19
N ALA A 239 -5.07 -14.33 0.06
CA ALA A 239 -6.29 -13.55 -0.08
C ALA A 239 -7.01 -13.76 -1.42
#